data_AF-A0A2W7R192-F1
#
_entry.id   AF-A0A2W7R192-F1
#
_cell.length_a   1.000
_cell.length_b   1.000
_cell.length_c   1.000
_cell.angle_alpha   90.00
_cell.angle_beta   90.00
_cell.angle_gamma   90.00
#
_symmetry.space_group_name_H-M   'P 1'
#
loop_
_entity.id
_entity.type
_entity.pdbx_description
1 polymer ?
#
loop_
_entity_poly.entity_id
_entity_poly.type
_entity_poly.pdbx_seq_one_letter_code
_entity_poly.pdbx_strand_id
1 'polypeptide(L)'
;MKKLLTISILALLSACGDKESESTEAKNILENLTYSVDTVIVDPGEEIINLNYGLSGSTLSQDHQKLYKFDETTFQLQEIDLNKLELTASYSFEKEGPNGLGPYKGFMTGASDGYFIFTNSQKIGKFSKSGELSTDFDYSIKKLIPSESAERSMLSQFVFLAEQQKGFLLETAFDQPVFNLVAINFEGESNEVIDLPEMDRTHDYRIVSNEYGYKMSSVQEVNVQAINSNVYITTAVSSGVYRYDPEQDTLEYITFPLMLTPTEKTIKIKNEVSSAEERKGQNALLNSDVGFEKLLWDDQSKRFFRFSSLLIPSISEEPSKKNKIFLSVFDPQLNLIGEKHLVELNTIPSYPFFKNGKLWSYVNVEDELGFAVFTFDF
;
A
#
# COMPACT_ATOMS: atom_id res chain seq x y z
N MET A 1 -54.44 58.13 44.90
CA MET A 1 -53.79 59.45 44.93
C MET A 1 -52.29 59.27 45.18
N LYS A 2 -51.46 59.98 44.40
CA LYS A 2 -50.00 60.23 44.56
C LYS A 2 -49.09 59.01 44.29
N LYS A 3 -48.37 58.97 43.15
CA LYS A 3 -47.09 59.67 42.84
C LYS A 3 -45.98 59.19 43.80
N LEU A 4 -44.78 58.75 43.42
CA LEU A 4 -43.97 58.95 42.21
C LEU A 4 -42.62 58.19 42.40
N LEU A 5 -41.92 57.87 41.31
CA LEU A 5 -40.45 57.95 41.10
C LEU A 5 -39.51 57.09 42.02
N THR A 6 -38.41 56.42 41.67
CA THR A 6 -37.62 56.04 40.47
C THR A 6 -36.39 55.25 40.99
N ILE A 7 -35.56 54.72 40.08
CA ILE A 7 -34.14 54.31 40.26
C ILE A 7 -34.02 52.88 40.82
N SER A 8 -33.45 51.86 40.18
CA SER A 8 -32.39 51.82 39.16
C SER A 8 -32.51 50.53 38.33
N ILE A 9 -32.70 50.68 37.02
CA ILE A 9 -32.34 49.71 35.99
C ILE A 9 -31.18 50.38 35.25
N LEU A 10 -29.94 49.95 35.51
CA LEU A 10 -28.77 50.03 34.62
C LEU A 10 -27.50 49.66 35.42
N ALA A 11 -27.08 48.39 35.35
CA ALA A 11 -25.69 47.97 35.58
C ALA A 11 -25.48 46.49 35.21
N LEU A 12 -25.87 46.07 34.01
CA LEU A 12 -25.44 44.78 33.45
C LEU A 12 -25.17 44.93 31.94
N LEU A 13 -24.20 45.78 31.61
CA LEU A 13 -23.53 45.80 30.30
C LEU A 13 -22.04 46.03 30.54
N SER A 14 -21.30 44.94 30.74
CA SER A 14 -19.86 44.82 30.44
C SER A 14 -19.34 43.47 30.96
N ALA A 15 -19.70 42.41 30.25
CA ALA A 15 -18.96 41.14 30.28
C ALA A 15 -18.89 40.61 28.84
N CYS A 16 -18.30 41.41 27.95
CA CYS A 16 -17.67 40.91 26.74
C CYS A 16 -16.36 40.27 27.21
N GLY A 17 -16.43 39.00 27.58
CA GLY A 17 -15.24 38.16 27.57
C GLY A 17 -14.96 37.82 26.11
N ASP A 18 -13.76 38.17 25.65
CA ASP A 18 -13.23 37.70 24.37
C ASP A 18 -13.28 36.18 24.38
N LYS A 19 -14.31 35.63 23.73
CA LYS A 19 -14.22 34.29 23.18
C LYS A 19 -13.41 34.46 21.92
N GLU A 20 -12.11 34.17 22.00
CA GLU A 20 -11.40 33.63 20.87
C GLU A 20 -12.32 32.58 20.25
N SER A 21 -12.84 32.89 19.08
CA SER A 21 -13.45 31.89 18.22
C SER A 21 -12.32 30.93 17.90
N GLU A 22 -12.22 29.82 18.65
CA GLU A 22 -11.58 28.62 18.15
C GLU A 22 -12.25 28.33 16.81
N SER A 23 -11.56 28.71 15.73
CA SER A 23 -11.93 28.30 14.39
C SER A 23 -11.96 26.77 14.41
N THR A 24 -13.15 26.21 14.20
CA THR A 24 -13.38 24.78 13.93
C THR A 24 -12.82 24.36 12.56
N GLU A 25 -11.70 24.94 12.14
CA GLU A 25 -10.87 24.38 11.08
C GLU A 25 -10.07 23.25 11.71
N ALA A 26 -10.21 22.04 11.19
CA ALA A 26 -9.37 20.92 11.59
C ALA A 26 -7.91 21.33 11.38
N LYS A 27 -7.19 21.56 12.48
CA LYS A 27 -5.81 22.03 12.46
C LYS A 27 -4.96 21.00 11.72
N ASN A 28 -4.34 21.40 10.61
CA ASN A 28 -3.43 20.55 9.86
C ASN A 28 -2.27 20.12 10.76
N ILE A 29 -2.25 18.85 11.17
CA ILE A 29 -1.24 18.34 12.11
C ILE A 29 0.18 18.33 11.53
N LEU A 30 0.32 18.53 10.21
CA LEU A 30 1.62 18.55 9.53
C LEU A 30 2.17 19.96 9.30
N GLU A 31 1.47 21.01 9.73
CA GLU A 31 1.85 22.40 9.47
C GLU A 31 3.33 22.67 9.83
N ASN A 32 3.75 22.24 11.02
CA ASN A 32 5.11 22.41 11.53
C ASN A 32 5.97 21.14 11.43
N LEU A 33 5.51 20.09 10.75
CA LEU A 33 6.27 18.84 10.60
C LEU A 33 7.70 19.12 10.10
N THR A 34 8.68 18.68 10.87
CA THR A 34 10.07 18.54 10.44
C THR A 34 10.48 17.07 10.54
N TYR A 35 11.59 16.71 9.93
CA TYR A 35 12.10 15.35 10.06
C TYR A 35 13.60 15.27 9.92
N SER A 36 14.16 14.23 10.52
CA SER A 36 15.54 13.79 10.33
C SER A 36 15.56 12.42 9.66
N VAL A 37 16.62 12.13 8.92
CA VAL A 37 16.81 10.85 8.23
C VAL A 37 18.15 10.28 8.61
N ASP A 38 18.13 9.15 9.30
CA ASP A 38 19.32 8.33 9.54
C ASP A 38 19.39 7.22 8.49
N THR A 39 20.59 6.72 8.20
CA THR A 39 20.76 5.50 7.41
C THR A 39 21.31 4.40 8.30
N VAL A 40 20.64 3.25 8.32
CA VAL A 40 21.09 2.04 9.00
C VAL A 40 21.35 0.94 7.98
N ILE A 41 22.31 0.07 8.25
CA ILE A 41 22.72 -1.02 7.37
C ILE A 41 22.55 -2.33 8.13
N VAL A 42 22.02 -3.33 7.45
CA VAL A 42 21.88 -4.69 7.96
C VAL A 42 23.20 -5.42 7.75
N ASP A 43 23.73 -6.04 8.79
CA ASP A 43 24.87 -6.95 8.71
C ASP A 43 24.40 -8.31 8.16
N PRO A 44 24.83 -8.71 6.94
CA PRO A 44 24.46 -10.01 6.38
C PRO A 44 25.33 -11.16 6.95
N GLY A 45 26.32 -10.87 7.79
CA GLY A 45 27.30 -11.84 8.25
C GLY A 45 28.18 -12.34 7.12
N GLU A 46 28.20 -13.66 6.90
CA GLU A 46 28.94 -14.31 5.80
C GLU A 46 28.07 -14.61 4.58
N GLU A 47 26.77 -14.33 4.65
CA GLU A 47 25.81 -14.61 3.58
C GLU A 47 25.59 -13.37 2.69
N ILE A 48 24.85 -13.53 1.59
CA ILE A 48 24.48 -12.43 0.70
C ILE A 48 22.97 -12.25 0.73
N ILE A 49 22.51 -11.02 0.93
CA ILE A 49 21.11 -10.65 0.73
C ILE A 49 20.95 -10.19 -0.72
N ASN A 50 20.21 -10.94 -1.55
CA ASN A 50 20.06 -10.60 -2.97
C ASN A 50 19.13 -9.39 -3.16
N LEU A 51 19.69 -8.23 -3.51
CA LEU A 51 18.96 -6.96 -3.67
C LEU A 51 18.66 -6.57 -5.12
N ASN A 52 18.82 -7.49 -6.09
CA ASN A 52 18.59 -7.19 -7.51
C ASN A 52 17.19 -6.62 -7.82
N TYR A 53 16.19 -6.98 -7.01
CA TYR A 53 14.81 -6.49 -7.09
C TYR A 53 14.38 -5.75 -5.81
N GLY A 54 15.35 -5.18 -5.08
CA GLY A 54 15.13 -4.54 -3.79
C GLY A 54 14.49 -5.49 -2.78
N LEU A 55 13.41 -5.03 -2.14
CA LEU A 55 12.61 -5.82 -1.20
C LEU A 55 11.36 -6.45 -1.83
N SER A 56 11.33 -6.61 -3.15
CA SER A 56 10.30 -7.45 -3.78
C SER A 56 10.32 -8.87 -3.20
N GLY A 57 9.15 -9.45 -2.95
CA GLY A 57 9.02 -10.76 -2.31
C GLY A 57 9.41 -10.77 -0.83
N SER A 58 9.25 -9.64 -0.12
CA SER A 58 9.44 -9.56 1.32
C SER A 58 8.15 -9.28 2.08
N THR A 59 8.12 -9.64 3.36
CA THR A 59 7.01 -9.40 4.28
C THR A 59 7.55 -9.15 5.69
N LEU A 60 6.82 -8.37 6.50
CA LEU A 60 7.19 -8.11 7.89
C LEU A 60 6.53 -9.15 8.82
N SER A 61 7.16 -9.40 9.98
CA SER A 61 6.44 -10.01 11.10
C SER A 61 5.32 -9.10 11.59
N GLN A 62 4.31 -9.65 12.27
CA GLN A 62 3.15 -8.89 12.76
C GLN A 62 3.53 -7.74 13.71
N ASP A 63 4.63 -7.90 14.46
CA ASP A 63 5.18 -6.89 15.37
C ASP A 63 6.17 -5.91 14.71
N HIS A 64 6.38 -6.04 13.39
CA HIS A 64 7.36 -5.31 12.58
C HIS A 64 8.81 -5.38 13.12
N GLN A 65 9.16 -6.40 13.91
CA GLN A 65 10.52 -6.58 14.42
C GLN A 65 11.40 -7.40 13.48
N LYS A 66 10.81 -8.14 12.54
CA LYS A 66 11.53 -8.94 11.56
C LYS A 66 11.07 -8.62 10.15
N LEU A 67 12.01 -8.69 9.22
CA LEU A 67 11.76 -8.71 7.79
C LEU A 67 12.12 -10.09 7.26
N TYR A 68 11.20 -10.71 6.54
CA TYR A 68 11.43 -11.96 5.84
C TYR A 68 11.52 -11.67 4.35
N LYS A 69 12.61 -12.06 3.72
CA LYS A 69 12.83 -11.88 2.28
C LYS A 69 13.01 -13.24 1.61
N PHE A 70 12.16 -13.55 0.64
CA PHE A 70 12.32 -14.76 -0.15
C PHE A 70 13.15 -14.47 -1.41
N ASP A 71 14.18 -15.27 -1.66
CA ASP A 71 14.93 -15.25 -2.91
C ASP A 71 14.46 -16.41 -3.81
N GLU A 72 13.77 -16.07 -4.89
CA GLU A 72 13.25 -17.05 -5.86
C GLU A 72 14.33 -17.78 -6.65
N THR A 73 15.56 -17.25 -6.68
CA THR A 73 16.71 -17.82 -7.39
C THR A 73 17.31 -18.96 -6.58
N THR A 74 17.53 -18.72 -5.28
CA THR A 74 18.14 -19.70 -4.36
C THR A 74 17.11 -20.53 -3.62
N PHE A 75 15.82 -20.17 -3.66
CA PHE A 75 14.74 -20.76 -2.87
C PHE A 75 15.03 -20.68 -1.37
N GLN A 76 15.54 -19.54 -0.92
CA GLN A 76 15.84 -19.29 0.48
C GLN A 76 14.96 -18.18 1.03
N LEU A 77 14.44 -18.40 2.22
CA LEU A 77 13.81 -17.39 3.04
C LEU A 77 14.83 -16.86 4.05
N GLN A 78 15.18 -15.58 3.91
CA GLN A 78 16.12 -14.88 4.79
C GLN A 78 15.34 -14.12 5.87
N GLU A 79 15.71 -14.29 7.14
CA GLU A 79 15.13 -13.65 8.31
C GLU A 79 16.07 -12.57 8.86
N ILE A 80 15.68 -11.31 8.71
CA ILE A 80 16.41 -10.14 9.18
C ILE A 80 15.77 -9.62 10.47
N ASP A 81 16.55 -9.49 11.54
CA ASP A 81 16.14 -8.84 12.78
C ASP A 81 16.32 -7.33 12.64
N LEU A 82 15.22 -6.57 12.64
CA LEU A 82 15.21 -5.12 12.44
C LEU A 82 15.56 -4.31 13.71
N ASN A 83 15.78 -4.97 14.84
CA ASN A 83 16.33 -4.32 16.04
C ASN A 83 17.84 -4.44 16.11
N LYS A 84 18.36 -5.62 15.77
CA LYS A 84 19.80 -5.88 15.72
C LYS A 84 20.42 -5.39 14.42
N LEU A 85 19.62 -5.26 13.36
CA LEU A 85 20.06 -5.00 11.99
C LEU A 85 21.00 -6.08 11.50
N GLU A 86 20.57 -7.34 11.62
CA GLU A 86 21.38 -8.52 11.30
C GLU A 86 20.54 -9.55 10.55
N LEU A 87 21.13 -10.21 9.55
CA LEU A 87 20.60 -11.46 9.01
C LEU A 87 20.80 -12.57 10.05
N THR A 88 19.70 -13.08 10.59
CA THR A 88 19.73 -14.01 11.73
C THR A 88 19.55 -15.48 11.34
N ALA A 89 18.93 -15.74 10.20
CA ALA A 89 18.75 -17.09 9.67
C ALA A 89 18.42 -17.09 8.18
N SER A 90 18.78 -18.18 7.51
CA SER A 90 18.36 -18.52 6.16
C SER A 90 17.76 -19.91 6.14
N TYR A 91 16.56 -20.05 5.58
CA TYR A 91 15.84 -21.31 5.52
C TYR A 91 15.63 -21.73 4.06
N SER A 92 16.10 -22.93 3.72
CA SER A 92 15.98 -23.47 2.36
C SER A 92 14.63 -24.13 2.15
N PHE A 93 14.04 -23.88 0.98
CA PHE A 93 12.79 -24.51 0.54
C PHE A 93 13.05 -25.49 -0.60
N GLU A 94 12.29 -26.58 -0.64
CA GLU A 94 12.32 -27.50 -1.76
C GLU A 94 11.66 -26.89 -2.99
N LYS A 95 12.21 -27.15 -4.18
CA LYS A 95 11.59 -26.73 -5.44
C LYS A 95 10.48 -27.69 -5.90
N GLU A 96 10.71 -28.98 -5.69
CA GLU A 96 9.86 -30.09 -6.12
C GLU A 96 9.57 -31.01 -4.93
N GLY A 97 8.63 -31.95 -5.10
CA GLY A 97 8.22 -32.85 -4.02
C GLY A 97 6.97 -32.35 -3.28
N PRO A 98 6.52 -33.09 -2.24
CA PRO A 98 5.30 -32.77 -1.50
C PRO A 98 5.37 -31.42 -0.75
N ASN A 99 6.58 -30.96 -0.42
CA ASN A 99 6.85 -29.66 0.20
C ASN A 99 7.39 -28.63 -0.80
N GLY A 100 7.36 -28.93 -2.10
CA GLY A 100 7.95 -28.09 -3.13
C GLY A 100 7.18 -26.78 -3.35
N LEU A 101 7.88 -25.64 -3.39
CA LEU A 101 7.29 -24.33 -3.71
C LEU A 101 6.99 -24.12 -5.20
N GLY A 102 7.48 -24.98 -6.09
CA GLY A 102 7.30 -24.85 -7.54
C GLY A 102 5.86 -24.49 -7.97
N PRO A 103 4.83 -25.18 -7.45
CA PRO A 103 3.43 -24.89 -7.76
C PRO A 103 2.85 -23.60 -7.15
N TYR A 104 3.56 -22.93 -6.24
CA TYR A 104 3.07 -21.79 -5.44
C TYR A 104 3.83 -20.47 -5.72
N LYS A 105 4.76 -20.47 -6.68
CA LYS A 105 5.58 -19.30 -7.03
C LYS A 105 4.72 -18.10 -7.43
N GLY A 106 4.67 -17.09 -6.57
CA GLY A 106 3.93 -15.86 -6.75
C GLY A 106 4.13 -14.95 -5.54
N PHE A 107 3.04 -14.51 -4.92
CA PHE A 107 3.09 -13.64 -3.75
C PHE A 107 3.40 -14.43 -2.49
N MET A 108 4.19 -13.83 -1.60
CA MET A 108 4.38 -14.29 -0.24
C MET A 108 3.75 -13.28 0.72
N THR A 109 2.94 -13.76 1.65
CA THR A 109 2.44 -12.97 2.79
C THR A 109 2.75 -13.68 4.10
N GLY A 110 3.07 -12.94 5.14
CA GLY A 110 3.08 -13.48 6.49
C GLY A 110 1.68 -13.97 6.88
N ALA A 111 1.62 -15.08 7.61
CA ALA A 111 0.37 -15.60 8.19
C ALA A 111 0.40 -15.55 9.71
N SER A 112 1.44 -16.09 10.33
CA SER A 112 1.70 -15.96 11.77
C SER A 112 3.18 -16.16 12.01
N ASP A 113 3.67 -16.00 13.24
CA ASP A 113 5.09 -16.17 13.54
C ASP A 113 5.59 -17.54 13.08
N GLY A 114 6.45 -17.52 12.05
CA GLY A 114 7.05 -18.71 11.45
C GLY A 114 6.22 -19.41 10.37
N TYR A 115 5.10 -18.83 9.92
CA TYR A 115 4.30 -19.34 8.81
C TYR A 115 4.04 -18.28 7.73
N PHE A 116 4.10 -18.72 6.48
CA PHE A 116 3.96 -17.88 5.29
C PHE A 116 2.96 -18.51 4.34
N ILE A 117 2.16 -17.69 3.68
CA ILE A 117 1.32 -18.15 2.58
C ILE A 117 1.99 -17.77 1.27
N PHE A 118 2.19 -18.78 0.43
CA PHE A 118 2.63 -18.63 -0.95
C PHE A 118 1.45 -18.85 -1.88
N THR A 119 1.20 -17.87 -2.75
CA THR A 119 0.04 -17.83 -3.62
C THR A 119 0.44 -17.45 -5.03
N ASN A 120 -0.11 -18.14 -6.03
CA ASN A 120 -0.04 -17.74 -7.43
C ASN A 120 -1.42 -17.82 -8.10
N SER A 121 -1.49 -17.80 -9.43
CA SER A 121 -2.77 -17.88 -10.15
C SER A 121 -3.52 -19.21 -10.02
N GLN A 122 -2.92 -20.26 -9.44
CA GLN A 122 -3.46 -21.62 -9.42
C GLN A 122 -3.62 -22.20 -8.01
N LYS A 123 -2.74 -21.82 -7.08
CA LYS A 123 -2.55 -22.47 -5.79
C LYS A 123 -2.34 -21.46 -4.67
N ILE A 124 -2.82 -21.81 -3.48
CA ILE A 124 -2.58 -21.13 -2.20
C ILE A 124 -2.07 -22.20 -1.23
N GLY A 125 -0.89 -21.99 -0.64
CA GLY A 125 -0.29 -22.94 0.29
C GLY A 125 0.30 -22.24 1.51
N LYS A 126 0.09 -22.78 2.70
CA LYS A 126 0.73 -22.31 3.94
C LYS A 126 1.96 -23.14 4.24
N PHE A 127 3.09 -22.50 4.40
CA PHE A 127 4.38 -23.13 4.65
C PHE A 127 4.95 -22.64 5.98
N SER A 128 5.58 -23.56 6.73
CA SER A 128 6.43 -23.17 7.85
C SER A 128 7.72 -22.51 7.35
N LYS A 129 8.44 -21.83 8.25
CA LYS A 129 9.76 -21.27 7.96
C LYS A 129 10.78 -22.34 7.52
N SER A 130 10.61 -23.60 7.93
CA SER A 130 11.48 -24.71 7.52
C SER A 130 11.09 -25.32 6.16
N GLY A 131 10.12 -24.74 5.47
CA GLY A 131 9.69 -25.18 4.15
C GLY A 131 8.70 -26.34 4.14
N GLU A 132 8.07 -26.67 5.27
CA GLU A 132 7.07 -27.74 5.32
C GLU A 132 5.69 -27.20 4.91
N LEU A 133 5.02 -27.87 3.96
CA LEU A 133 3.67 -27.52 3.53
C LEU A 133 2.65 -28.03 4.56
N SER A 134 1.76 -27.13 5.00
CA SER A 134 0.61 -27.46 5.83
C SER A 134 -0.45 -28.15 4.96
N THR A 135 -0.61 -29.47 5.11
CA THR A 135 -1.53 -30.26 4.26
C THR A 135 -3.01 -29.90 4.44
N ASP A 136 -3.36 -29.30 5.56
CA ASP A 136 -4.68 -28.73 5.88
C ASP A 136 -4.92 -27.36 5.23
N PHE A 137 -3.89 -26.77 4.61
CA PHE A 137 -3.95 -25.47 3.95
C PHE A 137 -3.20 -25.53 2.61
N ASP A 138 -3.63 -26.44 1.75
CA ASP A 138 -3.25 -26.53 0.33
C ASP A 138 -4.51 -26.44 -0.52
N TYR A 139 -4.75 -25.27 -1.09
CA TYR A 139 -5.95 -24.99 -1.85
C TYR A 139 -5.65 -24.75 -3.33
N SER A 140 -6.57 -25.21 -4.18
CA SER A 140 -6.62 -24.85 -5.59
C SER A 140 -7.58 -23.68 -5.78
N ILE A 141 -7.11 -22.61 -6.41
CA ILE A 141 -7.90 -21.40 -6.61
C ILE A 141 -9.13 -21.66 -7.47
N LYS A 142 -9.02 -22.53 -8.49
CA LYS A 142 -10.16 -22.95 -9.32
C LYS A 142 -11.29 -23.63 -8.52
N LYS A 143 -10.97 -24.25 -7.38
CA LYS A 143 -11.97 -24.84 -6.48
C LYS A 143 -12.58 -23.79 -5.55
N LEU A 144 -11.76 -22.85 -5.08
CA LEU A 144 -12.20 -21.79 -4.18
C LEU A 144 -13.03 -20.72 -4.91
N ILE A 145 -12.77 -20.47 -6.18
CA ILE A 145 -13.44 -19.46 -7.00
C ILE A 145 -13.99 -20.14 -8.26
N PRO A 146 -15.17 -20.80 -8.18
CA PRO A 146 -15.79 -21.45 -9.32
C PRO A 146 -16.44 -20.41 -10.24
N SER A 147 -15.68 -19.82 -11.15
CA SER A 147 -16.23 -18.95 -12.19
C SER A 147 -15.57 -19.21 -13.55
N GLU A 148 -16.33 -19.03 -14.64
CA GLU A 148 -15.76 -18.92 -15.98
C GLU A 148 -14.84 -17.69 -16.10
N SER A 149 -14.97 -16.72 -15.18
CA SER A 149 -14.09 -15.56 -15.02
C SER A 149 -12.67 -15.96 -14.62
N ALA A 150 -12.49 -16.94 -13.71
CA ALA A 150 -11.18 -17.34 -13.18
C ALA A 150 -10.18 -17.81 -14.26
N GLU A 151 -10.66 -18.28 -15.41
CA GLU A 151 -9.80 -18.66 -16.55
C GLU A 151 -9.29 -17.45 -17.37
N ARG A 152 -9.93 -16.28 -17.23
CA ARG A 152 -9.55 -15.00 -17.86
C ARG A 152 -9.03 -13.97 -16.87
N SER A 153 -9.30 -14.18 -15.58
CA SER A 153 -8.92 -13.29 -14.50
C SER A 153 -7.43 -13.40 -14.20
N MET A 154 -6.79 -12.26 -14.06
CA MET A 154 -5.46 -12.15 -13.47
C MET A 154 -5.62 -11.99 -11.96
N LEU A 155 -4.97 -12.88 -11.21
CA LEU A 155 -4.75 -12.64 -9.80
C LEU A 155 -3.58 -11.68 -9.65
N SER A 156 -3.88 -10.47 -9.19
CA SER A 156 -2.88 -9.41 -9.14
C SER A 156 -2.22 -9.31 -7.76
N GLN A 157 -2.91 -9.65 -6.68
CA GLN A 157 -2.41 -9.60 -5.30
C GLN A 157 -3.22 -10.51 -4.35
N PHE A 158 -2.62 -10.90 -3.23
CA PHE A 158 -3.24 -11.68 -2.16
C PHE A 158 -2.83 -11.14 -0.78
N VAL A 159 -3.79 -11.03 0.15
CA VAL A 159 -3.53 -10.78 1.57
C VAL A 159 -4.32 -11.74 2.45
N PHE A 160 -3.83 -11.96 3.66
CA PHE A 160 -4.42 -12.90 4.61
C PHE A 160 -4.60 -12.26 5.99
N LEU A 161 -5.80 -12.38 6.55
CA LEU A 161 -6.11 -12.04 7.93
C LEU A 161 -6.12 -13.31 8.77
N ALA A 162 -5.00 -13.56 9.44
CA ALA A 162 -4.78 -14.82 10.15
C ALA A 162 -5.70 -15.04 11.34
N GLU A 163 -6.01 -13.98 12.10
CA GLU A 163 -6.93 -14.09 13.24
C GLU A 163 -8.34 -14.49 12.80
N GLN A 164 -8.72 -14.16 11.57
CA GLN A 164 -10.03 -14.46 10.99
C GLN A 164 -10.02 -15.68 10.05
N GLN A 165 -8.84 -16.25 9.76
CA GLN A 165 -8.64 -17.28 8.73
C GLN A 165 -9.29 -16.92 7.38
N LYS A 166 -9.20 -15.64 6.99
CA LYS A 166 -9.75 -15.12 5.72
C LYS A 166 -8.66 -14.67 4.77
N GLY A 167 -8.80 -15.02 3.50
CA GLY A 167 -7.95 -14.57 2.40
C GLY A 167 -8.68 -13.58 1.50
N PHE A 168 -7.95 -12.66 0.90
CA PHE A 168 -8.52 -11.67 -0.01
C PHE A 168 -7.67 -11.59 -1.26
N LEU A 169 -8.31 -11.82 -2.41
CA LEU A 169 -7.68 -11.76 -3.72
C LEU A 169 -8.21 -10.57 -4.48
N LEU A 170 -7.30 -9.84 -5.11
CA LEU A 170 -7.68 -8.85 -6.10
C LEU A 170 -7.77 -9.55 -7.46
N GLU A 171 -8.98 -9.57 -8.01
CA GLU A 171 -9.31 -10.16 -9.30
C GLU A 171 -9.51 -9.04 -10.33
N THR A 172 -8.91 -9.18 -11.51
CA THR A 172 -9.17 -8.27 -12.64
C THR A 172 -9.13 -9.00 -13.97
N ALA A 173 -9.78 -8.44 -14.99
CA ALA A 173 -9.74 -8.95 -16.36
C ALA A 173 -8.84 -8.08 -17.23
N PHE A 174 -7.96 -8.71 -18.02
CA PHE A 174 -7.00 -7.97 -18.85
C PHE A 174 -7.67 -7.06 -19.89
N ASP A 175 -8.78 -7.49 -20.47
CA ASP A 175 -9.48 -6.80 -21.56
C ASP A 175 -10.68 -5.97 -21.12
N GLN A 176 -11.15 -6.13 -19.87
CA GLN A 176 -12.32 -5.44 -19.33
C GLN A 176 -11.95 -4.51 -18.16
N PRO A 177 -12.67 -3.39 -17.97
CA PRO A 177 -12.50 -2.52 -16.82
C PRO A 177 -13.26 -3.14 -15.64
N VAL A 178 -12.79 -4.27 -15.11
CA VAL A 178 -13.44 -4.96 -13.99
C VAL A 178 -12.40 -5.29 -12.93
N PHE A 179 -12.69 -4.83 -11.71
CA PHE A 179 -11.98 -5.21 -10.49
C PHE A 179 -12.96 -5.76 -9.46
N ASN A 180 -12.59 -6.89 -8.88
CA ASN A 180 -13.33 -7.49 -7.77
C ASN A 180 -12.39 -7.79 -6.61
N LEU A 181 -12.91 -7.68 -5.39
CA LEU A 181 -12.32 -8.30 -4.22
C LEU A 181 -12.98 -9.67 -4.03
N VAL A 182 -12.19 -10.74 -4.11
CA VAL A 182 -12.67 -12.07 -3.77
C VAL A 182 -12.27 -12.37 -2.33
N ALA A 183 -13.26 -12.36 -1.44
CA ALA A 183 -13.10 -12.76 -0.05
C ALA A 183 -13.25 -14.28 0.07
N ILE A 184 -12.26 -14.95 0.67
CA ILE A 184 -12.22 -16.40 0.83
C ILE A 184 -12.26 -16.74 2.32
N ASN A 185 -13.19 -17.60 2.70
CA ASN A 185 -13.22 -18.26 4.00
C ASN A 185 -12.64 -19.68 3.86
N PHE A 186 -11.47 -19.91 4.45
CA PHE A 186 -10.78 -21.20 4.35
C PHE A 186 -11.39 -22.30 5.24
N GLU A 187 -12.04 -21.95 6.36
CA GLU A 187 -12.69 -22.93 7.23
C GLU A 187 -13.98 -23.49 6.62
N GLY A 188 -14.75 -22.63 5.95
CA GLY A 188 -16.00 -22.99 5.29
C GLY A 188 -15.87 -23.39 3.82
N GLU A 189 -14.66 -23.28 3.26
CA GLU A 189 -14.38 -23.40 1.81
C GLU A 189 -15.36 -22.60 0.93
N SER A 190 -15.70 -21.39 1.37
CA SER A 190 -16.60 -20.49 0.66
C SER A 190 -15.89 -19.24 0.18
N ASN A 191 -16.46 -18.61 -0.84
CA ASN A 191 -15.99 -17.33 -1.35
C ASN A 191 -17.15 -16.38 -1.57
N GLU A 192 -16.82 -15.10 -1.59
CA GLU A 192 -17.69 -14.01 -1.99
C GLU A 192 -16.93 -13.11 -2.95
N VAL A 193 -17.62 -12.67 -4.01
CA VAL A 193 -17.08 -11.74 -5.00
C VAL A 193 -17.73 -10.39 -4.77
N ILE A 194 -16.92 -9.38 -4.51
CA ILE A 194 -17.36 -8.03 -4.19
C ILE A 194 -16.85 -7.08 -5.28
N ASP A 195 -17.77 -6.43 -5.99
CA ASP A 195 -17.42 -5.50 -7.07
C ASP A 195 -16.69 -4.26 -6.53
N LEU A 196 -15.66 -3.81 -7.24
CA LEU A 196 -14.89 -2.60 -6.91
C LEU A 196 -14.98 -1.55 -8.04
N PRO A 197 -16.17 -1.03 -8.36
CA PRO A 197 -16.39 -0.20 -9.55
C PRO A 197 -15.53 1.07 -9.60
N GLU A 198 -15.12 1.60 -8.45
CA GLU A 198 -14.26 2.79 -8.41
C GLU A 198 -12.82 2.48 -8.86
N MET A 199 -12.40 1.21 -8.90
CA MET A 199 -11.09 0.78 -9.41
C MET A 199 -11.09 0.58 -10.93
N ASP A 200 -12.27 0.42 -11.56
CA ASP A 200 -12.41 0.22 -13.01
C ASP A 200 -11.84 1.39 -13.82
N ARG A 201 -11.85 2.61 -13.24
CA ARG A 201 -11.22 3.81 -13.81
C ARG A 201 -9.75 3.63 -14.15
N THR A 202 -9.04 2.71 -13.51
CA THR A 202 -7.61 2.45 -13.81
C THR A 202 -7.39 1.94 -15.23
N HIS A 203 -8.44 1.38 -15.82
CA HIS A 203 -8.45 0.91 -17.20
C HIS A 203 -8.29 2.05 -18.22
N ASP A 204 -8.76 3.26 -17.91
CA ASP A 204 -8.56 4.45 -18.74
C ASP A 204 -7.09 4.89 -18.79
N TYR A 205 -6.27 4.40 -17.87
CA TYR A 205 -4.86 4.72 -17.73
C TYR A 205 -3.94 3.54 -18.10
N ARG A 206 -4.45 2.57 -18.85
CA ARG A 206 -3.64 1.49 -19.42
C ARG A 206 -3.10 1.85 -20.80
N ILE A 207 -1.86 1.47 -21.08
CA ILE A 207 -1.24 1.60 -22.41
C ILE A 207 -0.97 0.20 -22.94
N VAL A 208 -1.52 -0.11 -24.09
CA VAL A 208 -1.43 -1.39 -24.77
C VAL A 208 -0.71 -1.17 -26.09
N SER A 209 0.29 -2.02 -26.38
CA SER A 209 0.97 -2.03 -27.67
C SER A 209 1.02 -3.45 -28.24
N ASN A 210 1.05 -3.55 -29.56
CA ASN A 210 1.35 -4.80 -30.26
C ASN A 210 2.74 -4.68 -30.88
N GLU A 211 3.74 -5.21 -30.19
CA GLU A 211 5.14 -5.16 -30.60
C GLU A 211 5.57 -6.57 -31.02
N TYR A 212 5.97 -6.73 -32.28
CA TYR A 212 6.45 -8.01 -32.84
C TYR A 212 5.46 -9.19 -32.71
N GLY A 213 4.15 -8.91 -32.70
CA GLY A 213 3.11 -9.93 -32.54
C GLY A 213 2.79 -10.27 -31.08
N TYR A 214 3.44 -9.62 -30.11
CA TYR A 214 3.15 -9.73 -28.68
C TYR A 214 2.38 -8.50 -28.19
N LYS A 215 1.30 -8.74 -27.44
CA LYS A 215 0.56 -7.67 -26.76
C LYS A 215 1.30 -7.33 -25.46
N MET A 216 1.81 -6.11 -25.36
CA MET A 216 2.38 -5.56 -24.13
C MET A 216 1.37 -4.63 -23.49
N SER A 217 1.34 -4.57 -22.15
CA SER A 217 0.54 -3.60 -21.41
C SER A 217 1.36 -2.90 -20.34
N SER A 218 1.05 -1.63 -20.11
CA SER A 218 1.42 -0.86 -18.92
C SER A 218 0.12 -0.52 -18.22
N VAL A 219 -0.07 -1.00 -16.99
CA VAL A 219 -1.28 -0.81 -16.20
C VAL A 219 -0.97 0.04 -14.98
N GLN A 220 -2.00 0.68 -14.42
CA GLN A 220 -1.86 1.38 -13.14
C GLN A 220 -2.07 0.41 -12.00
N GLU A 221 -1.33 0.59 -10.92
CA GLU A 221 -1.39 -0.31 -9.79
C GLU A 221 -2.71 -0.17 -9.04
N VAL A 222 -3.27 -1.31 -8.65
CA VAL A 222 -4.34 -1.45 -7.65
C VAL A 222 -3.78 -2.38 -6.58
N ASN A 223 -3.79 -1.92 -5.34
CA ASN A 223 -3.19 -2.60 -4.21
C ASN A 223 -4.27 -3.06 -3.23
N VAL A 224 -4.12 -4.27 -2.67
CA VAL A 224 -4.91 -4.78 -1.55
C VAL A 224 -4.01 -4.95 -0.34
N GLN A 225 -4.45 -4.46 0.82
CA GLN A 225 -3.69 -4.51 2.06
C GLN A 225 -4.58 -5.00 3.20
N ALA A 226 -4.08 -5.95 3.98
CA ALA A 226 -4.65 -6.25 5.29
C ALA A 226 -3.94 -5.38 6.32
N ILE A 227 -4.70 -4.52 7.02
CA ILE A 227 -4.17 -3.66 8.08
C ILE A 227 -5.12 -3.76 9.27
N ASN A 228 -4.59 -4.23 10.41
CA ASN A 228 -5.39 -4.66 11.55
C ASN A 228 -6.45 -5.69 11.09
N SER A 229 -7.71 -5.51 11.48
CA SER A 229 -8.81 -6.43 11.12
C SER A 229 -9.55 -6.05 9.81
N ASN A 230 -9.06 -5.06 9.07
CA ASN A 230 -9.71 -4.54 7.86
C ASN A 230 -8.86 -4.77 6.60
N VAL A 231 -9.53 -4.76 5.45
CA VAL A 231 -8.90 -4.82 4.14
C VAL A 231 -9.06 -3.48 3.44
N TYR A 232 -7.98 -2.95 2.88
CA TYR A 232 -7.94 -1.68 2.18
C TYR A 232 -7.55 -1.89 0.73
N ILE A 233 -8.28 -1.24 -0.19
CA ILE A 233 -7.97 -1.26 -1.62
C ILE A 233 -7.68 0.16 -2.08
N THR A 234 -6.53 0.34 -2.71
CA THR A 234 -6.02 1.64 -3.17
C THR A 234 -5.55 1.55 -4.61
N THR A 235 -5.44 2.68 -5.30
CA THR A 235 -4.89 2.74 -6.65
C THR A 235 -3.96 3.93 -6.83
N ALA A 236 -3.04 3.85 -7.80
CA ALA A 236 -2.20 4.96 -8.24
C ALA A 236 -2.97 6.07 -8.98
N VAL A 237 -4.20 5.82 -9.43
CA VAL A 237 -4.99 6.75 -10.25
C VAL A 237 -5.78 7.76 -9.44
N SER A 238 -6.23 7.39 -8.23
CA SER A 238 -7.05 8.24 -7.38
C SER A 238 -6.68 8.13 -5.91
N SER A 239 -6.99 9.21 -5.19
CA SER A 239 -6.86 9.31 -3.75
C SER A 239 -7.90 8.51 -2.98
N GLY A 240 -8.99 8.05 -3.62
CA GLY A 240 -10.02 7.27 -2.96
C GLY A 240 -9.49 5.93 -2.45
N VAL A 241 -10.15 5.40 -1.42
CA VAL A 241 -9.79 4.12 -0.78
C VAL A 241 -11.05 3.34 -0.49
N TYR A 242 -11.07 2.06 -0.85
CA TYR A 242 -12.05 1.14 -0.28
C TYR A 242 -11.57 0.63 1.07
N ARG A 243 -12.47 0.59 2.05
CA ARG A 243 -12.31 -0.14 3.30
C ARG A 243 -13.36 -1.24 3.35
N TYR A 244 -12.91 -2.48 3.46
CA TYR A 244 -13.76 -3.64 3.69
C TYR A 244 -13.56 -4.15 5.12
N ASP A 245 -14.66 -4.19 5.87
CA ASP A 245 -14.73 -4.82 7.19
C ASP A 245 -15.29 -6.25 7.01
N PRO A 246 -14.44 -7.29 7.14
CA PRO A 246 -14.85 -8.67 6.96
C PRO A 246 -15.68 -9.24 8.12
N GLU A 247 -15.75 -8.60 9.28
CA GLU A 247 -16.59 -9.04 10.40
C GLU A 247 -18.03 -8.56 10.22
N GLN A 248 -18.18 -7.30 9.78
CA GLN A 248 -19.49 -6.70 9.51
C GLN A 248 -19.99 -6.97 8.09
N ASP A 249 -19.12 -7.48 7.22
CA ASP A 249 -19.36 -7.65 5.79
C ASP A 249 -19.82 -6.33 5.13
N THR A 250 -19.01 -5.28 5.33
CA THR A 250 -19.31 -3.94 4.81
C THR A 250 -18.17 -3.41 3.97
N LEU A 251 -18.49 -2.90 2.79
CA LEU A 251 -17.58 -2.20 1.90
C LEU A 251 -17.95 -0.72 1.84
N GLU A 252 -16.98 0.16 2.09
CA GLU A 252 -17.13 1.61 1.98
C GLU A 252 -16.07 2.18 1.04
N TYR A 253 -16.46 3.06 0.13
CA TYR A 253 -15.53 3.89 -0.64
C TYR A 253 -15.40 5.28 -0.01
N ILE A 254 -14.19 5.60 0.42
CA ILE A 254 -13.87 6.83 1.14
C ILE A 254 -13.12 7.77 0.19
N THR A 255 -13.58 9.01 0.14
CA THR A 255 -12.96 10.10 -0.64
C THR A 255 -12.46 11.18 0.29
N PHE A 256 -11.45 11.94 -0.17
CA PHE A 256 -10.73 12.88 0.67
C PHE A 256 -10.76 14.29 0.07
N PRO A 257 -11.00 15.33 0.88
CA PRO A 257 -10.95 16.71 0.43
C PRO A 257 -9.50 17.21 0.37
N LEU A 258 -8.67 16.60 -0.48
CA LEU A 258 -7.26 16.97 -0.63
C LEU A 258 -7.12 18.42 -1.10
N MET A 259 -6.20 19.17 -0.47
CA MET A 259 -5.95 20.58 -0.77
C MET A 259 -4.63 20.81 -1.52
N LEU A 260 -3.63 19.94 -1.35
CA LEU A 260 -2.30 20.14 -1.94
C LEU A 260 -2.11 19.47 -3.31
N THR A 261 -2.93 18.46 -3.63
CA THR A 261 -2.88 17.74 -4.90
C THR A 261 -4.29 17.59 -5.47
N PRO A 262 -4.43 17.38 -6.80
CA PRO A 262 -5.66 16.82 -7.36
C PRO A 262 -6.01 15.51 -6.65
N THR A 263 -7.29 15.11 -6.67
CA THR A 263 -7.75 13.85 -6.04
C THR A 263 -7.63 12.65 -6.97
N GLU A 264 -7.33 12.86 -8.24
CA GLU A 264 -7.20 11.83 -9.27
C GLU A 264 -6.34 12.33 -10.44
N LYS A 265 -5.84 11.38 -11.25
CA LYS A 265 -5.27 11.68 -12.56
C LYS A 265 -6.28 12.38 -13.45
N THR A 266 -5.79 13.31 -14.26
CA THR A 266 -6.57 14.17 -15.16
C THR A 266 -6.04 14.16 -16.60
N ILE A 267 -4.79 13.73 -16.81
CA ILE A 267 -4.13 13.67 -18.11
C ILE A 267 -4.68 12.47 -18.88
N LYS A 268 -5.38 12.77 -19.98
CA LYS A 268 -5.82 11.75 -20.93
C LYS A 268 -4.64 11.21 -21.72
N ILE A 269 -4.58 9.90 -21.84
CA ILE A 269 -3.56 9.19 -22.60
C ILE A 269 -4.17 8.51 -23.83
N LYS A 270 -3.30 8.05 -24.74
CA LYS A 270 -3.67 7.12 -25.80
C LYS A 270 -3.44 5.69 -25.32
N ASN A 271 -4.52 4.94 -25.14
CA ASN A 271 -4.47 3.58 -24.58
C ASN A 271 -3.95 2.53 -25.55
N GLU A 272 -4.08 2.74 -26.86
CA GLU A 272 -3.61 1.81 -27.89
C GLU A 272 -2.52 2.49 -28.70
N VAL A 273 -1.29 1.96 -28.65
CA VAL A 273 -0.12 2.56 -29.29
C VAL A 273 0.56 1.58 -30.24
N SER A 274 1.20 2.13 -31.27
CA SER A 274 1.71 1.37 -32.42
C SER A 274 3.23 1.19 -32.42
N SER A 275 3.94 1.84 -31.50
CA SER A 275 5.40 1.75 -31.38
C SER A 275 5.88 1.88 -29.93
N ALA A 276 7.09 1.38 -29.68
CA ALA A 276 7.74 1.52 -28.38
C ALA A 276 8.01 2.99 -28.01
N GLU A 277 8.26 3.85 -29.00
CA GLU A 277 8.46 5.30 -28.80
C GLU A 277 7.16 5.97 -28.37
N GLU A 278 6.05 5.64 -29.03
CA GLU A 278 4.73 6.15 -28.66
C GLU A 278 4.35 5.68 -27.25
N ARG A 279 4.59 4.40 -26.93
CA ARG A 279 4.40 3.85 -25.59
C ARG A 279 5.23 4.58 -24.54
N LYS A 280 6.51 4.86 -24.83
CA LYS A 280 7.38 5.63 -23.92
C LYS A 280 6.83 7.04 -23.69
N GLY A 281 6.37 7.72 -24.74
CA GLY A 281 5.76 9.04 -24.64
C GLY A 281 4.48 9.05 -23.81
N GLN A 282 3.57 8.10 -24.02
CA GLN A 282 2.34 7.97 -23.23
C GLN A 282 2.63 7.64 -21.77
N ASN A 283 3.61 6.78 -21.48
CA ASN A 283 4.03 6.50 -20.10
C ASN A 283 4.62 7.76 -19.43
N ALA A 284 5.42 8.55 -20.14
CA ALA A 284 5.97 9.79 -19.60
C ALA A 284 4.85 10.82 -19.28
N LEU A 285 3.84 10.93 -20.14
CA LEU A 285 2.65 11.74 -19.86
C LEU A 285 1.90 11.24 -18.62
N LEU A 286 1.66 9.93 -18.54
CA LEU A 286 0.95 9.32 -17.42
C LEU A 286 1.66 9.52 -16.08
N ASN A 287 2.98 9.36 -16.09
CA ASN A 287 3.85 9.57 -14.93
C ASN A 287 4.02 11.06 -14.58
N SER A 288 3.66 11.98 -15.48
CA SER A 288 3.69 13.41 -15.19
C SER A 288 2.51 13.90 -14.36
N ASP A 289 1.44 13.10 -14.32
CA ASP A 289 0.25 13.37 -13.53
C ASP A 289 0.44 13.00 -12.05
N VAL A 290 -0.54 13.33 -11.21
CA VAL A 290 -0.55 12.90 -9.81
C VAL A 290 -0.55 11.37 -9.72
N GLY A 291 0.23 10.81 -8.81
CA GLY A 291 0.23 9.39 -8.48
C GLY A 291 0.06 9.20 -6.97
N PHE A 292 -0.62 8.14 -6.56
CA PHE A 292 -0.88 7.84 -5.16
C PHE A 292 -0.33 6.48 -4.77
N GLU A 293 0.29 6.39 -3.60
CA GLU A 293 0.81 5.13 -3.07
C GLU A 293 -0.25 4.38 -2.27
N LYS A 294 0.10 3.17 -1.82
CA LYS A 294 -0.69 2.41 -0.84
C LYS A 294 -0.70 3.10 0.54
N LEU A 295 -1.58 2.66 1.43
CA LEU A 295 -1.62 3.15 2.81
C LEU A 295 -0.46 2.60 3.64
N LEU A 296 0.04 3.43 4.55
CA LEU A 296 1.02 3.06 5.58
C LEU A 296 0.38 3.28 6.95
N TRP A 297 0.44 2.27 7.80
CA TRP A 297 -0.10 2.35 9.16
C TRP A 297 1.04 2.47 10.17
N ASP A 298 0.94 3.45 11.07
CA ASP A 298 1.84 3.56 12.21
C ASP A 298 1.12 3.13 13.49
N ASP A 299 1.61 2.03 14.08
CA ASP A 299 1.06 1.50 15.32
C ASP A 299 1.28 2.38 16.55
N GLN A 300 2.25 3.29 16.53
CA GLN A 300 2.47 4.19 17.68
C GLN A 300 1.51 5.37 17.68
N SER A 301 1.42 6.09 16.55
CA SER A 301 0.50 7.23 16.45
C SER A 301 -0.94 6.83 16.15
N LYS A 302 -1.19 5.57 15.73
CA LYS A 302 -2.49 5.06 15.28
C LYS A 302 -3.05 5.91 14.15
N ARG A 303 -2.24 6.13 13.12
CA ARG A 303 -2.57 6.96 11.96
C ARG A 303 -2.21 6.26 10.67
N PHE A 304 -2.96 6.60 9.63
CA PHE A 304 -2.60 6.26 8.27
C PHE A 304 -1.80 7.39 7.65
N PHE A 305 -0.78 7.03 6.89
CA PHE A 305 0.03 7.92 6.07
C PHE A 305 -0.08 7.44 4.63
N ARG A 306 -0.15 8.38 3.69
CA ARG A 306 -0.17 8.06 2.26
C ARG A 306 0.70 9.07 1.52
N PHE A 307 1.61 8.57 0.70
CA PHE A 307 2.39 9.41 -0.19
C PHE A 307 1.64 9.64 -1.49
N SER A 308 1.79 10.84 -2.04
CA SER A 308 1.47 11.13 -3.43
C SER A 308 2.61 11.89 -4.07
N SER A 309 2.71 11.80 -5.40
CA SER A 309 3.77 12.45 -6.16
C SER A 309 3.21 13.18 -7.36
N LEU A 310 3.87 14.28 -7.72
CA LEU A 310 3.63 15.01 -8.96
C LEU A 310 4.98 15.28 -9.63
N LEU A 311 5.14 14.90 -10.90
CA LEU A 311 6.40 15.12 -11.61
C LEU A 311 6.78 16.59 -11.66
N ILE A 312 8.05 16.89 -11.40
CA ILE A 312 8.62 18.21 -11.64
C ILE A 312 8.99 18.27 -13.13
N PRO A 313 8.36 19.14 -13.95
CA PRO A 313 8.72 19.26 -15.35
C PRO A 313 10.20 19.65 -15.49
N SER A 314 10.94 18.97 -16.36
CA SER A 314 12.29 19.40 -16.75
C SER A 314 12.25 20.18 -18.05
N ILE A 315 13.10 21.18 -18.17
CA ILE A 315 13.36 21.93 -19.41
C ILE A 315 14.47 21.25 -20.24
N SER A 316 15.16 20.23 -19.69
CA SER A 316 16.20 19.46 -20.39
C SER A 316 15.62 18.42 -21.34
N GLU A 317 16.42 18.02 -22.34
CA GLU A 317 16.10 16.89 -23.24
C GLU A 317 15.96 15.55 -22.48
N GLU A 318 16.60 15.41 -21.31
CA GLU A 318 16.36 14.27 -20.42
C GLU A 318 15.10 14.48 -19.57
N PRO A 319 14.17 13.50 -19.53
CA PRO A 319 13.01 13.56 -18.65
C PRO A 319 13.43 13.70 -17.19
N SER A 320 12.76 14.60 -16.45
CA SER A 320 12.93 14.67 -15.00
C SER A 320 12.64 13.32 -14.37
N LYS A 321 13.48 12.92 -13.41
CA LYS A 321 13.17 11.81 -12.49
C LYS A 321 12.72 12.31 -11.12
N LYS A 322 12.58 13.62 -10.95
CA LYS A 322 12.24 14.27 -9.67
C LYS A 322 10.75 14.57 -9.63
N ASN A 323 10.15 14.26 -8.49
CA ASN A 323 8.76 14.56 -8.19
C ASN A 323 8.68 15.53 -7.00
N LYS A 324 7.61 16.32 -6.95
CA LYS A 324 7.12 16.90 -5.70
C LYS A 324 6.46 15.78 -4.91
N ILE A 325 6.88 15.59 -3.66
CA ILE A 325 6.36 14.53 -2.79
C ILE A 325 5.45 15.15 -1.75
N PHE A 326 4.24 14.63 -1.65
CA PHE A 326 3.25 15.05 -0.67
C PHE A 326 2.95 13.89 0.28
N LEU A 327 2.64 14.25 1.53
CA LEU A 327 2.24 13.34 2.58
C LEU A 327 0.86 13.76 3.08
N SER A 328 -0.10 12.84 2.99
CA SER A 328 -1.41 12.97 3.62
C SER A 328 -1.47 12.07 4.84
N VAL A 329 -2.04 12.57 5.94
CA VAL A 329 -2.20 11.82 7.19
C VAL A 329 -3.67 11.78 7.58
N PHE A 330 -4.11 10.59 7.98
CA PHE A 330 -5.48 10.30 8.35
C PHE A 330 -5.55 9.68 9.75
N ASP A 331 -6.65 9.93 10.44
CA ASP A 331 -6.98 9.23 11.68
C ASP A 331 -7.39 7.75 11.40
N PRO A 332 -7.64 6.92 12.43
CA PRO A 332 -8.06 5.52 12.24
C PRO A 332 -9.35 5.35 11.42
N GLN A 333 -10.20 6.38 11.37
CA GLN A 333 -11.46 6.37 10.64
C GLN A 333 -11.29 6.80 9.18
N LEU A 334 -10.06 7.14 8.76
CA LEU A 334 -9.71 7.72 7.46
C LEU A 334 -10.25 9.15 7.27
N ASN A 335 -10.40 9.93 8.34
CA ASN A 335 -10.57 11.38 8.18
C ASN A 335 -9.22 12.03 7.91
N LEU A 336 -9.15 12.92 6.92
CA LEU A 336 -7.94 13.69 6.63
C LEU A 336 -7.67 14.69 7.76
N ILE A 337 -6.51 14.56 8.41
CA ILE A 337 -6.09 15.40 9.54
C ILE A 337 -4.83 16.24 9.25
N GLY A 338 -4.15 15.98 8.14
CA GLY A 338 -3.07 16.85 7.70
C GLY A 338 -2.51 16.50 6.32
N GLU A 339 -1.94 17.52 5.67
CA GLU A 339 -1.27 17.40 4.38
C GLU A 339 -0.01 18.27 4.37
N LYS A 340 1.07 17.77 3.77
CA LYS A 340 2.32 18.53 3.59
C LYS A 340 3.05 18.16 2.32
N HIS A 341 3.60 19.17 1.65
CA HIS A 341 4.63 18.99 0.63
C HIS A 341 6.01 18.85 1.29
N LEU A 342 6.66 17.70 1.11
CA LEU A 342 7.97 17.39 1.68
C LEU A 342 9.07 17.88 0.73
N VAL A 343 9.45 19.15 0.88
CA VAL A 343 10.34 19.86 -0.06
C VAL A 343 11.72 19.24 -0.26
N GLU A 344 12.23 18.49 0.72
CA GLU A 344 13.56 17.87 0.67
C GLU A 344 13.52 16.47 0.01
N LEU A 345 12.32 15.89 -0.21
CA LEU A 345 12.14 14.64 -0.92
C LEU A 345 11.78 14.88 -2.39
N ASN A 346 12.48 14.16 -3.28
CA ASN A 346 12.23 14.20 -4.72
C ASN A 346 11.77 12.85 -5.30
N THR A 347 11.74 11.81 -4.48
CA THR A 347 11.28 10.46 -4.80
C THR A 347 10.47 9.94 -3.62
N ILE A 348 9.48 9.11 -3.92
CA ILE A 348 8.73 8.39 -2.89
C ILE A 348 9.69 7.44 -2.17
N PRO A 349 9.63 7.35 -0.83
CA PRO A 349 10.39 6.36 -0.08
C PRO A 349 10.15 4.95 -0.63
N SER A 350 11.22 4.20 -0.94
CA SER A 350 11.14 2.84 -1.48
C SER A 350 10.77 1.83 -0.39
N TYR A 351 9.87 0.89 -0.71
CA TYR A 351 9.34 -0.14 0.22
C TYR A 351 9.08 0.38 1.65
N PRO A 352 8.28 1.44 1.83
CA PRO A 352 8.14 2.09 3.11
C PRO A 352 7.27 1.26 4.08
N PHE A 353 7.64 1.30 5.37
CA PHE A 353 6.83 0.77 6.47
C PHE A 353 7.12 1.53 7.78
N PHE A 354 6.19 1.50 8.73
CA PHE A 354 6.41 2.08 10.05
C PHE A 354 6.90 1.03 11.05
N LYS A 355 7.91 1.40 11.82
CA LYS A 355 8.40 0.64 12.97
C LYS A 355 8.79 1.61 14.07
N ASN A 356 8.25 1.39 15.27
CA ASN A 356 8.52 2.19 16.45
C ASN A 356 8.29 3.70 16.23
N GLY A 357 7.19 4.08 15.55
CA GLY A 357 6.84 5.48 15.29
C GLY A 357 7.71 6.17 14.22
N LYS A 358 8.64 5.44 13.60
CA LYS A 358 9.51 5.94 12.53
C LYS A 358 9.14 5.30 11.20
N LEU A 359 9.29 6.04 10.12
CA LEU A 359 9.12 5.53 8.77
C LEU A 359 10.46 4.98 8.27
N TRP A 360 10.50 3.70 7.95
CA TRP A 360 11.65 3.01 7.39
C TRP A 360 11.45 2.87 5.89
N SER A 361 12.52 3.08 5.12
CA SER A 361 12.49 2.97 3.67
C SER A 361 13.75 2.30 3.18
N TYR A 362 13.59 1.30 2.31
CA TYR A 362 14.70 0.58 1.69
C TYR A 362 15.67 1.51 0.96
N VAL A 363 16.95 1.31 1.19
CA VAL A 363 18.06 1.85 0.40
C VAL A 363 19.10 0.75 0.17
N ASN A 364 19.72 0.76 -1.00
CA ASN A 364 20.91 -0.05 -1.26
C ASN A 364 22.15 0.79 -0.91
N VAL A 365 22.98 0.30 0.01
CA VAL A 365 24.20 0.99 0.44
C VAL A 365 25.38 0.09 0.13
N GLU A 366 26.09 0.37 -0.96
CA GLU A 366 27.26 -0.43 -1.39
C GLU A 366 26.93 -1.93 -1.53
N ASP A 367 25.79 -2.23 -2.17
CA ASP A 367 25.23 -3.58 -2.35
C ASP A 367 24.70 -4.25 -1.07
N GLU A 368 24.74 -3.55 0.06
CA GLU A 368 24.16 -4.01 1.33
C GLU A 368 22.74 -3.50 1.55
N LEU A 369 21.96 -4.28 2.32
CA LEU A 369 20.59 -3.92 2.68
C LEU A 369 20.63 -2.80 3.71
N GLY A 370 20.15 -1.62 3.34
CA GLY A 370 20.01 -0.50 4.25
C GLY A 370 18.57 0.01 4.35
N PHE A 371 18.36 0.85 5.36
CA PHE A 371 17.13 1.61 5.54
C PHE A 371 17.44 3.07 5.83
N ALA A 372 16.80 3.97 5.09
CA ALA A 372 16.60 5.35 5.48
C ALA A 372 15.48 5.39 6.53
N VAL A 373 15.79 5.85 7.73
CA VAL A 373 14.89 5.89 8.89
C VAL A 373 14.53 7.33 9.18
N PHE A 374 13.28 7.68 8.88
CA PHE A 374 12.70 9.00 9.07
C PHE A 374 12.12 9.12 10.48
N THR A 375 12.55 10.14 11.22
CA THR A 375 11.94 10.55 12.48
C THR A 375 11.10 11.79 12.22
N PHE A 376 9.78 11.69 12.39
CA PHE A 376 8.84 12.81 12.19
C PHE A 376 8.62 13.58 13.50
N ASP A 377 8.86 14.89 13.46
CA ASP A 377 8.67 15.81 14.58
C ASP A 377 7.53 16.78 14.24
N PHE A 378 6.37 16.60 14.89
CA PHE A 378 5.11 17.30 14.61
C PHE A 378 4.96 18.65 15.32
#